data_AF-A0AAJ1S2W0-F1
#
_entry.id   AF-A0AAJ1S2W0-F1
#
_cell.length_a   1.000
_cell.length_b   1.000
_cell.length_c   1.000
_cell.angle_alpha   90.00
_cell.angle_beta   90.00
_cell.angle_gamma   90.00
#
_symmetry.space_group_name_H-M   'P 1'
#
loop_
_entity.id
_entity.type
_entity.pdbx_description
1 polymer ?
#
loop_
_entity_poly.entity_id
_entity_poly.type
_entity_poly.pdbx_seq_one_letter_code
_entity_poly.pdbx_strand_id
1 'polypeptide(L)'
;MGETYVGYDDAAAYLGVHRSTLTDWIARGRLDRVLIGGRGYVMADALPALKHKRLKSNHRRVSANKESAGNPQVERPESDQFGSAAAELAGRSPTRATLEDQLRPSMSSANLSSEVSALVHQLSRQEAATRPALFPVDPLQAARPGMYSWWGDDEACMVLGEAVGMALPPLLYVGQAGATRWPSGKKSAATLLSRIGTQHIRGNARSSTFRLTVSCLLADRMSLVAVSGGKLDAASNAQVSAWIADHLRVVIAPFDDRDSLVKVEKSVVLQLDPPLNLEHCAPSQARTRLTQLRGNLRR
;
A
#
# COMPACT_ATOMS: atom_id res chain seq x y z
N MET A 1 -40.30 -10.41 -3.83
CA MET A 1 -39.25 -9.83 -4.68
C MET A 1 -37.94 -10.39 -4.17
N GLY A 2 -37.18 -11.11 -5.00
CA GLY A 2 -35.94 -11.76 -4.57
C GLY A 2 -34.85 -10.75 -4.28
N GLU A 3 -34.16 -10.90 -3.15
CA GLU A 3 -32.95 -10.14 -2.85
C GLU A 3 -31.93 -10.38 -3.97
N THR A 4 -31.65 -9.32 -4.74
CA THR A 4 -30.73 -9.39 -5.87
C THR A 4 -29.36 -8.90 -5.43
N TYR A 5 -28.35 -9.77 -5.57
CA TYR A 5 -26.98 -9.52 -5.16
C TYR A 5 -26.11 -9.21 -6.37
N VAL A 6 -25.23 -8.21 -6.25
CA VAL A 6 -24.33 -7.78 -7.33
C VAL A 6 -22.89 -7.91 -6.88
N GLY A 7 -22.03 -8.44 -7.74
CA GLY A 7 -20.59 -8.57 -7.46
C GLY A 7 -19.94 -7.19 -7.33
N TYR A 8 -18.80 -7.12 -6.64
CA TYR A 8 -18.12 -5.83 -6.41
C TYR A 8 -17.67 -5.13 -7.70
N ASP A 9 -17.28 -5.89 -8.72
CA ASP A 9 -16.83 -5.34 -9.99
C ASP A 9 -18.02 -4.72 -10.76
N ASP A 10 -19.16 -5.42 -10.79
CA ASP A 10 -20.40 -4.92 -11.40
C ASP A 10 -20.98 -3.71 -10.63
N ALA A 11 -20.91 -3.74 -9.29
CA ALA A 11 -21.35 -2.63 -8.45
C ALA A 11 -20.46 -1.39 -8.65
N ALA A 12 -19.14 -1.58 -8.77
CA ALA A 12 -18.19 -0.50 -9.04
C ALA A 12 -18.42 0.11 -10.44
N ALA A 13 -18.66 -0.74 -11.45
CA ALA A 13 -19.02 -0.31 -12.81
C ALA A 13 -20.34 0.48 -12.82
N TYR A 14 -21.39 -0.02 -12.17
CA TYR A 14 -22.70 0.65 -12.07
C TYR A 14 -22.59 2.04 -11.44
N LEU A 15 -21.77 2.16 -10.40
CA LEU A 15 -21.53 3.39 -9.67
C LEU A 15 -20.54 4.32 -10.37
N GLY A 16 -19.80 3.86 -11.38
CA GLY A 16 -18.73 4.61 -12.06
C GLY A 16 -17.58 4.96 -11.13
N VAL A 17 -17.18 4.03 -10.26
CA VAL A 17 -16.08 4.18 -9.30
C VAL A 17 -15.08 3.04 -9.43
N HIS A 18 -13.86 3.25 -8.96
CA HIS A 18 -12.89 2.16 -8.84
C HIS A 18 -13.27 1.22 -7.68
N ARG A 19 -12.92 -0.07 -7.79
CA ARG A 19 -13.23 -1.11 -6.78
C ARG A 19 -12.70 -0.79 -5.38
N SER A 20 -11.56 -0.11 -5.29
CA SER A 20 -10.99 0.35 -4.01
C SER A 20 -11.91 1.34 -3.30
N THR A 21 -12.60 2.22 -4.03
CA THR A 21 -13.59 3.16 -3.50
C THR A 21 -14.81 2.42 -2.93
N LEU A 22 -15.27 1.38 -3.62
CA LEU A 22 -16.36 0.51 -3.12
C LEU A 22 -15.96 -0.17 -1.81
N THR A 23 -14.72 -0.67 -1.74
CA THR A 23 -14.17 -1.33 -0.53
C THR A 23 -14.07 -0.35 0.65
N ASP A 24 -13.65 0.88 0.40
CA ASP A 24 -13.62 1.95 1.41
C ASP A 24 -15.03 2.31 1.92
N TRP A 25 -16.04 2.32 1.05
CA TRP A 25 -17.42 2.58 1.47
C TRP A 25 -17.98 1.45 2.33
N ILE A 26 -17.67 0.20 1.99
CA ILE A 26 -18.02 -0.96 2.82
C ILE A 26 -17.32 -0.87 4.18
N ALA A 27 -16.02 -0.53 4.19
CA ALA A 27 -15.26 -0.38 5.43
C ALA A 27 -15.79 0.75 6.34
N ARG A 28 -16.40 1.78 5.75
CA ARG A 28 -17.03 2.90 6.47
C ARG A 28 -18.52 2.67 6.80
N GLY A 29 -19.05 1.47 6.57
CA GLY A 29 -20.46 1.14 6.83
C GLY A 29 -21.45 1.90 5.96
N ARG A 30 -21.00 2.41 4.79
CA ARG A 30 -21.87 3.12 3.83
C ARG A 30 -22.57 2.18 2.85
N LEU A 31 -22.13 0.93 2.78
CA LEU A 31 -22.69 -0.10 1.93
C LEU A 31 -22.50 -1.44 2.63
N ASP A 32 -23.59 -2.20 2.77
CA ASP A 32 -23.53 -3.50 3.41
C ASP A 32 -22.89 -4.54 2.49
N ARG A 33 -22.11 -5.43 3.11
CA ARG A 33 -21.44 -6.53 2.42
C ARG A 33 -22.17 -7.82 2.74
N VAL A 34 -22.35 -8.65 1.71
CA VAL A 34 -22.84 -10.02 1.86
C VAL A 34 -21.82 -10.98 1.27
N LEU A 35 -21.56 -12.07 1.98
CA LEU A 35 -20.63 -13.11 1.54
C LEU A 35 -21.44 -14.31 1.07
N ILE A 36 -21.34 -14.66 -0.21
CA ILE A 36 -21.98 -15.83 -0.80
C ILE A 36 -20.88 -16.71 -1.40
N GLY A 37 -20.72 -17.93 -0.88
CA GLY A 37 -19.66 -18.85 -1.33
C GLY A 37 -18.23 -18.28 -1.19
N GLY A 38 -17.98 -17.43 -0.19
CA GLY A 38 -16.69 -16.79 0.03
C GLY A 38 -16.37 -15.62 -0.90
N ARG A 39 -17.29 -15.24 -1.80
CA ARG A 39 -17.19 -14.04 -2.65
C ARG A 39 -18.04 -12.90 -2.07
N GLY A 40 -17.54 -11.68 -2.23
CA GLY A 40 -18.20 -10.46 -1.74
C GLY A 40 -19.21 -9.91 -2.73
N TYR A 41 -20.42 -9.66 -2.23
CA TYR A 41 -21.54 -9.06 -2.94
C TYR A 41 -22.09 -7.87 -2.16
N VAL A 42 -22.83 -7.02 -2.85
CA VAL A 42 -23.61 -5.92 -2.26
C VAL A 42 -25.05 -6.03 -2.75
N MET A 43 -25.99 -5.48 -1.98
CA MET A 43 -27.40 -5.47 -2.35
C MET A 43 -27.63 -4.52 -3.54
N ALA A 44 -28.33 -5.00 -4.58
CA ALA A 44 -28.59 -4.22 -5.79
C ALA A 44 -29.41 -2.96 -5.51
N ASP A 45 -30.35 -3.02 -4.57
CA ASP A 45 -31.28 -1.96 -4.19
C ASP A 45 -30.60 -0.77 -3.48
N ALA A 46 -29.43 -0.97 -2.87
CA ALA A 46 -28.65 0.06 -2.22
C ALA A 46 -27.89 0.97 -3.22
N LEU A 47 -27.65 0.48 -4.45
CA LEU A 47 -26.82 1.16 -5.45
C LEU A 47 -27.46 2.44 -6.04
N PRO A 48 -28.76 2.49 -6.38
CA PRO A 48 -29.40 3.70 -6.89
C PRO A 48 -29.32 4.89 -5.93
N ALA A 49 -29.53 4.65 -4.63
CA ALA A 49 -29.47 5.70 -3.60
C ALA A 49 -28.06 6.31 -3.49
N LEU A 50 -27.02 5.49 -3.58
CA LEU A 50 -25.62 5.92 -3.58
C LEU A 50 -25.26 6.70 -4.85
N LYS A 51 -25.72 6.24 -6.02
CA LYS A 51 -25.52 6.93 -7.31
C LYS A 51 -26.15 8.31 -7.29
N HIS A 52 -27.37 8.44 -6.76
CA HIS A 52 -28.07 9.71 -6.67
C HIS A 52 -27.41 10.68 -5.68
N LYS A 53 -26.98 10.20 -4.50
CA LYS A 53 -26.20 11.02 -3.54
C LYS A 53 -24.92 11.57 -4.17
N ARG A 54 -24.22 10.76 -4.97
CA ARG A 54 -22.97 11.16 -5.66
C ARG A 54 -23.21 12.22 -6.72
N LEU A 55 -24.24 12.07 -7.55
CA LEU A 55 -24.59 13.06 -8.58
C LEU A 55 -24.93 14.42 -7.96
N LYS A 56 -25.68 14.42 -6.84
CA LYS A 56 -25.97 15.64 -6.07
C LYS A 56 -24.72 16.31 -5.48
N SER A 57 -23.78 15.52 -4.94
CA SER A 57 -22.51 16.06 -4.43
C SER A 57 -21.61 16.63 -5.54
N ASN A 58 -21.60 16.02 -6.73
CA ASN A 58 -20.83 16.51 -7.87
C ASN A 58 -21.42 17.81 -8.44
N HIS A 59 -22.75 17.91 -8.56
CA HIS A 59 -23.39 19.18 -8.98
C HIS A 59 -23.11 20.32 -8.00
N ARG A 60 -23.14 20.05 -6.69
CA ARG A 60 -22.84 21.08 -5.67
C ARG A 60 -21.40 21.60 -5.76
N ARG A 61 -20.43 20.73 -6.12
CA ARG A 61 -19.03 21.11 -6.35
C ARG A 61 -18.82 21.91 -7.64
N VAL A 62 -19.56 21.58 -8.71
CA VAL A 62 -19.45 22.29 -9.99
C VAL A 62 -20.09 23.68 -9.91
N SER A 63 -21.21 23.84 -9.20
CA SER A 63 -21.83 25.15 -8.97
C SER A 63 -20.95 26.07 -8.12
N ALA A 64 -20.31 25.56 -7.06
CA ALA A 64 -19.41 26.36 -6.21
C ALA A 64 -18.14 26.82 -6.95
N ASN A 65 -17.61 26.00 -7.88
CA ASN A 65 -16.45 26.39 -8.69
C ASN A 65 -16.79 27.37 -9.83
N LYS A 66 -18.06 27.49 -10.23
CA LYS A 66 -18.48 28.40 -11.31
C LYS A 66 -18.75 29.83 -10.82
N GLU A 67 -18.97 30.03 -9.52
CA GLU A 67 -19.12 31.36 -8.89
C GLU A 67 -17.78 31.99 -8.47
N SER A 68 -16.67 31.25 -8.55
CA SER A 68 -15.35 31.70 -8.07
C SER A 68 -14.43 32.26 -9.17
N ALA A 69 -14.89 32.31 -10.42
CA ALA A 69 -14.08 32.71 -11.58
C ALA A 69 -14.81 33.74 -12.46
N GLY A 70 -14.79 35.01 -12.03
CA GLY A 70 -15.23 36.13 -12.86
C GLY A 70 -14.93 37.48 -12.22
N ASN A 71 -13.91 38.18 -12.72
CA ASN A 71 -13.79 39.65 -12.75
C ASN A 71 -12.61 40.04 -13.67
N PRO A 72 -12.42 41.31 -14.12
CA PRO A 72 -13.26 42.51 -13.94
C PRO A 72 -13.44 43.37 -15.22
N GLN A 73 -14.28 44.41 -15.13
CA GLN A 73 -14.17 45.77 -15.75
C GLN A 73 -15.54 46.48 -15.58
N VAL A 74 -15.76 47.79 -15.35
CA VAL A 74 -15.04 49.02 -14.92
C VAL A 74 -16.17 49.93 -14.33
N GLU A 75 -15.79 50.90 -13.49
CA GLU A 75 -16.44 52.20 -13.18
C GLU A 75 -16.89 52.45 -11.72
N ARG A 76 -16.24 53.47 -11.13
CA ARG A 76 -16.65 54.28 -9.95
C ARG A 76 -17.53 55.45 -10.47
N PRO A 77 -18.28 56.24 -9.64
CA PRO A 77 -18.06 56.50 -8.22
C PRO A 77 -19.34 56.68 -7.34
N GLU A 78 -19.08 57.00 -6.06
CA GLU A 78 -19.87 57.82 -5.11
C GLU A 78 -20.78 57.21 -4.03
N SER A 79 -20.55 57.78 -2.83
CA SER A 79 -21.44 58.03 -1.68
C SER A 79 -21.63 56.95 -0.60
N ASP A 80 -21.06 57.29 0.56
CA ASP A 80 -21.57 57.21 1.93
C ASP A 80 -22.84 56.38 2.19
N GLN A 81 -22.77 55.47 3.17
CA GLN A 81 -23.53 55.63 4.42
C GLN A 81 -23.24 54.52 5.45
N PHE A 82 -23.33 54.95 6.71
CA PHE A 82 -23.21 54.24 7.97
C PHE A 82 -24.31 53.19 8.23
N GLY A 83 -24.00 52.21 9.11
CA GLY A 83 -24.99 51.38 9.85
C GLY A 83 -24.46 49.97 10.14
N SER A 84 -23.74 49.72 11.24
CA SER A 84 -24.22 49.40 12.60
C SER A 84 -24.85 48.00 12.77
N ALA A 85 -24.04 47.12 13.41
CA ALA A 85 -24.34 46.28 14.57
C ALA A 85 -25.45 45.20 14.57
N ALA A 86 -24.96 43.98 14.87
CA ALA A 86 -25.42 43.04 15.91
C ALA A 86 -26.64 42.12 15.67
N ALA A 87 -26.32 40.83 15.48
CA ALA A 87 -26.97 39.61 16.01
C ALA A 87 -26.27 38.42 15.29
N GLU A 88 -25.90 37.27 15.86
CA GLU A 88 -26.25 36.62 17.11
C GLU A 88 -25.25 35.45 17.28
N LEU A 89 -24.83 35.21 18.52
CA LEU A 89 -24.19 33.97 18.92
C LEU A 89 -25.17 32.80 18.77
N ALA A 90 -24.79 31.76 18.03
CA ALA A 90 -25.30 30.41 18.24
C ALA A 90 -24.19 29.40 17.98
N GLY A 91 -23.78 28.73 19.05
CA GLY A 91 -22.64 27.82 19.08
C GLY A 91 -22.79 26.61 18.16
N ARG A 92 -21.62 26.12 17.69
CA ARG A 92 -21.46 24.73 17.28
C ARG A 92 -20.19 24.18 17.94
N SER A 93 -20.42 23.30 18.90
CA SER A 93 -19.43 22.45 19.53
C SER A 93 -18.61 21.71 18.46
N PRO A 94 -17.27 21.65 18.59
CA PRO A 94 -16.47 20.79 17.74
C PRO A 94 -16.84 19.32 18.00
N THR A 95 -17.01 18.59 16.91
CA THR A 95 -17.29 17.16 16.90
C THR A 95 -16.16 16.40 17.60
N ARG A 96 -16.53 15.42 18.44
CA ARG A 96 -15.64 14.55 19.24
C ARG A 96 -14.51 13.84 18.46
N ALA A 97 -14.52 13.90 17.12
CA ALA A 97 -13.49 13.34 16.24
C ALA A 97 -12.26 14.25 16.02
N THR A 98 -12.30 15.55 16.37
CA THR A 98 -11.16 16.46 16.18
C THR A 98 -10.25 16.58 17.39
N LEU A 99 -10.65 16.11 18.57
CA LEU A 99 -9.83 16.18 19.79
C LEU A 99 -8.85 14.99 19.95
N GLU A 100 -9.16 13.82 19.37
CA GLU A 100 -8.27 12.64 19.43
C GLU A 100 -7.13 12.66 18.41
N ASP A 101 -7.21 13.52 17.38
CA ASP A 101 -6.15 13.69 16.38
C ASP A 101 -5.11 14.75 16.80
N GLN A 102 -5.44 15.60 17.79
CA GLN A 102 -4.56 16.67 18.29
C GLN A 102 -3.68 16.25 19.49
N LEU A 103 -3.96 15.10 20.11
CA LEU A 103 -3.22 14.58 21.27
C LEU A 103 -2.23 13.46 20.93
N ARG A 104 -2.05 13.14 19.64
CA ARG A 104 -1.03 12.18 19.23
C ARG A 104 0.33 12.86 19.24
N PRO A 105 1.40 12.21 19.72
CA PRO A 105 2.75 12.66 19.43
C PRO A 105 2.98 12.47 17.93
N SER A 106 2.52 13.44 17.14
CA SER A 106 2.88 13.55 15.74
C SER A 106 4.37 13.84 15.72
N MET A 107 5.17 12.90 15.23
CA MET A 107 6.57 13.19 14.99
C MET A 107 6.68 14.44 14.13
N SER A 108 7.50 15.39 14.59
CA SER A 108 7.72 16.61 13.84
C SER A 108 8.20 16.26 12.41
N SER A 109 7.88 17.10 11.45
CA SER A 109 8.30 16.90 10.06
C SER A 109 9.83 16.74 9.94
N ALA A 110 10.59 17.46 10.79
CA ALA A 110 12.03 17.36 10.87
C ALA A 110 12.52 15.99 11.39
N ASN A 111 11.88 15.47 12.45
CA ASN A 111 12.22 14.15 13.01
C ASN A 111 11.95 13.04 11.98
N LEU A 112 10.80 13.08 11.32
CA LEU A 112 10.46 12.09 10.30
C LEU A 112 11.45 12.10 9.12
N SER A 113 11.89 13.28 8.69
CA SER A 113 12.91 13.39 7.64
C SER A 113 14.25 12.78 8.06
N SER A 114 14.66 13.00 9.31
CA SER A 114 15.91 12.43 9.85
C SER A 114 15.85 10.90 9.97
N GLU A 115 14.71 10.36 10.39
CA GLU A 115 14.49 8.91 10.48
C GLU A 115 14.47 8.25 9.10
N VAL A 116 13.78 8.87 8.13
CA VAL A 116 13.78 8.39 6.74
C VAL A 116 15.20 8.37 6.18
N SER A 117 15.99 9.41 6.41
CA SER A 117 17.38 9.47 5.96
C SER A 117 18.23 8.37 6.61
N ALA A 118 18.08 8.15 7.93
CA ALA A 118 18.77 7.08 8.64
C ALA A 118 18.40 5.69 8.10
N LEU A 119 17.13 5.45 7.82
CA LEU A 119 16.65 4.18 7.25
C LEU A 119 17.12 3.98 5.81
N VAL A 120 17.09 5.02 4.97
CA VAL A 120 17.64 4.98 3.61
C VAL A 120 19.11 4.61 3.66
N HIS A 121 19.90 5.29 4.51
CA HIS A 121 21.32 5.00 4.68
C HIS A 121 21.56 3.57 5.18
N GLN A 122 20.78 3.07 6.15
CA GLN A 122 20.96 1.71 6.64
C GLN A 122 20.60 0.66 5.58
N LEU A 123 19.46 0.83 4.89
CA LEU A 123 18.94 -0.14 3.94
C LEU A 123 19.70 -0.16 2.61
N SER A 124 20.50 0.87 2.31
CA SER A 124 21.36 0.96 1.13
C SER A 124 22.76 0.34 1.31
N ARG A 125 23.10 -0.16 2.50
CA ARG A 125 24.40 -0.76 2.82
C ARG A 125 24.46 -2.24 2.47
N GLN A 126 24.90 -2.55 1.25
CA GLN A 126 25.02 -3.93 0.77
C GLN A 126 25.97 -4.78 1.64
N GLU A 127 27.01 -4.19 2.21
CA GLU A 127 27.97 -4.87 3.07
C GLU A 127 27.37 -5.31 4.42
N ALA A 128 26.25 -4.71 4.83
CA ALA A 128 25.48 -5.16 5.99
C ALA A 128 24.49 -6.30 5.66
N ALA A 129 24.37 -6.68 4.37
CA ALA A 129 23.40 -7.68 3.93
C ALA A 129 23.84 -9.09 4.30
N THR A 130 22.95 -9.80 5.00
CA THR A 130 23.18 -11.16 5.51
C THR A 130 22.60 -12.20 4.56
N ARG A 131 23.28 -13.34 4.38
CA ARG A 131 22.73 -14.50 3.66
C ARG A 131 21.53 -15.09 4.41
N PRO A 132 20.46 -15.54 3.72
CA PRO A 132 19.31 -16.18 4.36
C PRO A 132 19.66 -17.35 5.28
N ALA A 133 20.69 -18.14 4.95
CA ALA A 133 21.16 -19.26 5.78
C ALA A 133 21.67 -18.82 7.17
N LEU A 134 22.14 -17.57 7.28
CA LEU A 134 22.64 -16.98 8.53
C LEU A 134 21.61 -16.07 9.20
N PHE A 135 20.42 -15.92 8.61
CA PHE A 135 19.39 -15.03 9.14
C PHE A 135 18.55 -15.70 10.24
N PRO A 136 18.31 -15.04 11.39
CA PRO A 136 18.86 -13.73 11.78
C PRO A 136 20.25 -13.82 12.42
N VAL A 137 21.13 -12.86 12.12
CA VAL A 137 22.42 -12.70 12.83
C VAL A 137 22.20 -12.21 14.26
N ASP A 138 21.27 -11.28 14.44
CA ASP A 138 20.84 -10.78 15.74
C ASP A 138 19.34 -11.11 15.95
N PRO A 139 19.02 -12.16 16.72
CA PRO A 139 17.64 -12.54 17.00
C PRO A 139 16.83 -11.47 17.74
N LEU A 140 17.47 -10.66 18.60
CA LEU A 140 16.77 -9.61 19.36
C LEU A 140 16.34 -8.48 18.44
N GLN A 141 17.22 -8.05 17.52
CA GLN A 141 16.87 -7.05 16.52
C GLN A 141 15.83 -7.58 15.53
N ALA A 142 15.95 -8.84 15.12
CA ALA A 142 14.96 -9.46 14.23
C ALA A 142 13.59 -9.65 14.92
N ALA A 143 13.51 -9.73 16.24
CA ALA A 143 12.25 -9.82 16.97
C ALA A 143 11.45 -8.50 16.97
N ARG A 144 12.00 -7.39 16.45
CA ARG A 144 11.34 -6.08 16.41
C ARG A 144 10.55 -5.85 15.12
N PRO A 145 9.59 -4.91 15.11
CA PRO A 145 9.08 -4.34 13.86
C PRO A 145 10.19 -3.54 13.15
N GLY A 146 9.97 -3.22 11.88
CA GLY A 146 10.86 -2.34 11.15
C GLY A 146 10.83 -2.54 9.65
N MET A 147 11.90 -2.10 9.01
CA MET A 147 12.11 -2.16 7.57
C MET A 147 13.13 -3.22 7.20
N TYR A 148 13.12 -3.66 5.94
CA TYR A 148 14.14 -4.54 5.38
C TYR A 148 14.36 -4.24 3.90
N SER A 149 15.54 -4.58 3.41
CA SER A 149 15.88 -4.55 1.98
C SER A 149 16.48 -5.88 1.54
N TRP A 150 16.15 -6.30 0.32
CA TRP A 150 16.68 -7.48 -0.34
C TRP A 150 17.63 -7.08 -1.46
N TRP A 151 18.76 -7.76 -1.47
CA TRP A 151 19.87 -7.56 -2.40
C TRP A 151 20.11 -8.82 -3.21
N GLY A 152 20.36 -8.66 -4.51
CA GLY A 152 20.81 -9.74 -5.40
C GLY A 152 22.32 -9.72 -5.61
N ASP A 153 22.89 -10.89 -5.84
CA ASP A 153 24.18 -11.02 -6.52
C ASP A 153 24.03 -10.80 -8.04
N ASP A 154 25.13 -10.94 -8.78
CA ASP A 154 25.16 -10.74 -10.23
C ASP A 154 24.19 -11.68 -10.96
N GLU A 155 24.08 -12.94 -10.50
CA GLU A 155 23.16 -13.92 -11.07
C GLU A 155 21.71 -13.54 -10.82
N ALA A 156 21.35 -13.12 -9.60
CA ALA A 156 20.02 -12.60 -9.30
C ALA A 156 19.67 -11.39 -10.16
N CYS A 157 20.59 -10.43 -10.31
CA CYS A 157 20.37 -9.22 -11.09
C CYS A 157 20.14 -9.56 -12.58
N MET A 158 20.93 -10.48 -13.13
CA MET A 158 20.80 -10.95 -14.50
C MET A 158 19.49 -11.73 -14.71
N VAL A 159 19.23 -12.77 -13.91
CA VAL A 159 18.09 -13.67 -14.07
C VAL A 159 16.76 -12.96 -13.86
N LEU A 160 16.64 -12.19 -12.78
CA LEU A 160 15.42 -11.44 -12.51
C LEU A 160 15.25 -10.28 -13.48
N GLY A 161 16.36 -9.68 -13.93
CA GLY A 161 16.37 -8.60 -14.90
C GLY A 161 15.90 -9.02 -16.29
N GLU A 162 16.34 -10.19 -16.76
CA GLU A 162 15.87 -10.81 -17.98
C GLU A 162 14.33 -10.96 -17.97
N ALA A 163 13.77 -11.46 -16.87
CA ALA A 163 12.33 -11.67 -16.74
C ALA A 163 11.50 -10.36 -16.76
N VAL A 164 12.01 -9.27 -16.19
CA VAL A 164 11.35 -7.94 -16.24
C VAL A 164 11.70 -7.11 -17.48
N GLY A 165 12.69 -7.53 -18.27
CA GLY A 165 13.15 -6.84 -19.48
C GLY A 165 14.05 -5.64 -19.21
N MET A 166 14.80 -5.61 -18.11
CA MET A 166 15.80 -4.57 -17.83
C MET A 166 16.94 -5.09 -16.96
N ALA A 167 18.12 -4.48 -17.04
CA ALA A 167 19.18 -4.72 -16.08
C ALA A 167 18.76 -4.23 -14.68
N LEU A 168 18.93 -5.06 -13.65
CA LEU A 168 18.58 -4.71 -12.27
C LEU A 168 19.82 -4.26 -11.49
N PRO A 169 19.72 -3.21 -10.65
CA PRO A 169 20.72 -2.94 -9.62
C PRO A 169 20.70 -4.01 -8.53
N PRO A 170 21.76 -4.11 -7.71
CA PRO A 170 21.81 -5.07 -6.59
C PRO A 170 20.69 -4.89 -5.56
N LEU A 171 20.26 -3.65 -5.26
CA LEU A 171 19.12 -3.41 -4.37
C LEU A 171 17.81 -3.69 -5.10
N LEU A 172 17.15 -4.80 -4.76
CA LEU A 172 16.00 -5.31 -5.53
C LEU A 172 14.65 -4.89 -4.95
N TYR A 173 14.50 -4.94 -3.63
CA TYR A 173 13.21 -4.79 -2.97
C TYR A 173 13.36 -4.19 -1.56
N VAL A 174 12.38 -3.39 -1.14
CA VAL A 174 12.28 -2.83 0.22
C VAL A 174 10.86 -3.03 0.75
N GLY A 175 10.70 -3.30 2.04
CA GLY A 175 9.40 -3.29 2.68
C GLY A 175 9.47 -3.23 4.19
N GLN A 176 8.30 -3.27 4.84
CA GLN A 176 8.20 -3.28 6.31
C GLN A 176 7.57 -4.55 6.90
N ALA A 177 7.80 -4.70 8.21
CA ALA A 177 7.13 -5.64 9.09
C ALA A 177 6.62 -4.93 10.35
N GLY A 178 5.37 -5.21 10.71
CA GLY A 178 4.84 -4.84 12.03
C GLY A 178 4.11 -3.50 12.11
N ALA A 179 3.87 -2.82 10.97
CA ALA A 179 3.13 -1.57 10.95
C ALA A 179 1.69 -1.71 11.47
N THR A 180 1.16 -0.62 12.02
CA THR A 180 -0.24 -0.48 12.40
C THR A 180 -1.12 -0.43 11.17
N ARG A 181 -2.22 -1.20 11.19
CA ARG A 181 -3.19 -1.24 10.10
C ARG A 181 -4.23 -0.14 10.28
N TRP A 182 -4.30 0.78 9.34
CA TRP A 182 -5.34 1.79 9.27
C TRP A 182 -6.46 1.38 8.30
N PRO A 183 -7.73 1.74 8.57
CA PRO A 183 -8.18 2.63 9.66
C PRO A 183 -8.42 1.95 11.02
N SER A 184 -8.27 0.61 11.13
CA SER A 184 -8.65 -0.12 12.36
C SER A 184 -7.76 0.13 13.58
N GLY A 185 -6.60 0.78 13.42
CA GLY A 185 -5.63 1.02 14.48
C GLY A 185 -4.96 -0.25 15.01
N LYS A 186 -5.20 -1.41 14.39
CA LYS A 186 -4.69 -2.69 14.89
C LYS A 186 -3.19 -2.81 14.60
N LYS A 187 -2.38 -2.83 15.66
CA LYS A 187 -0.95 -3.12 15.60
C LYS A 187 -0.72 -4.54 15.09
N SER A 188 0.11 -4.69 14.06
CA SER A 188 0.48 -6.00 13.54
C SER A 188 1.43 -6.71 14.51
N ALA A 189 1.18 -7.98 14.83
CA ALA A 189 2.12 -8.79 15.62
C ALA A 189 3.36 -9.23 14.81
N ALA A 190 3.41 -8.93 13.51
CA ALA A 190 4.55 -9.29 12.69
C ALA A 190 5.83 -8.57 13.17
N THR A 191 6.91 -9.32 13.14
CA THR A 191 8.30 -8.89 13.38
C THR A 191 9.12 -9.09 12.10
N LEU A 192 10.31 -8.49 12.03
CA LEU A 192 11.28 -8.74 10.96
C LEU A 192 11.57 -10.24 10.82
N LEU A 193 11.74 -10.95 11.94
CA LEU A 193 11.96 -12.39 11.99
C LEU A 193 10.80 -13.17 11.34
N SER A 194 9.57 -12.90 11.76
CA SER A 194 8.40 -13.60 11.21
C SER A 194 8.18 -13.29 9.72
N ARG A 195 8.50 -12.06 9.29
CA ARG A 195 8.32 -11.61 7.91
C ARG A 195 9.40 -12.21 7.00
N ILE A 196 10.65 -12.06 7.37
CA ILE A 196 11.79 -12.53 6.57
C ILE A 196 11.96 -14.03 6.71
N GLY A 197 12.13 -14.54 7.92
CA GLY A 197 12.39 -15.96 8.18
C GLY A 197 11.23 -16.86 7.77
N THR A 198 10.01 -16.52 8.17
CA THR A 198 8.84 -17.40 7.94
C THR A 198 8.16 -17.14 6.61
N GLN A 199 8.02 -15.89 6.16
CA GLN A 199 7.26 -15.58 4.93
C GLN A 199 8.15 -15.45 3.68
N HIS A 200 9.35 -14.88 3.79
CA HIS A 200 10.23 -14.66 2.63
C HIS A 200 11.19 -15.82 2.37
N ILE A 201 11.80 -16.42 3.40
CA ILE A 201 12.80 -17.50 3.25
C ILE A 201 12.14 -18.88 3.21
N ARG A 202 11.15 -19.15 4.07
CA ARG A 202 10.49 -20.46 4.17
C ARG A 202 9.03 -20.49 3.69
N GLY A 203 8.47 -19.33 3.38
CA GLY A 203 7.06 -19.21 3.00
C GLY A 203 6.76 -19.81 1.64
N ASN A 204 5.52 -19.65 1.19
CA ASN A 204 5.11 -19.98 -0.17
C ASN A 204 4.84 -18.67 -0.95
N ALA A 205 4.71 -18.71 -2.27
CA ALA A 205 4.48 -17.53 -3.12
C ALA A 205 3.41 -16.58 -2.54
N ARG A 206 2.28 -17.11 -2.05
CA ARG A 206 1.23 -16.28 -1.43
C ARG A 206 1.57 -15.64 -0.09
N SER A 207 2.62 -16.10 0.60
CA SER A 207 2.95 -15.67 1.97
C SER A 207 3.37 -14.21 2.05
N SER A 208 3.88 -13.64 0.95
CA SER A 208 4.27 -12.23 0.91
C SER A 208 4.35 -11.70 -0.53
N THR A 209 4.25 -10.38 -0.69
CA THR A 209 4.44 -9.70 -1.97
C THR A 209 5.83 -9.96 -2.57
N PHE A 210 6.87 -9.94 -1.74
CA PHE A 210 8.23 -10.24 -2.16
C PHE A 210 8.35 -11.68 -2.71
N ARG A 211 7.88 -12.68 -1.95
CA ARG A 211 7.96 -14.08 -2.36
C ARG A 211 7.19 -14.31 -3.66
N LEU A 212 5.99 -13.76 -3.78
CA LEU A 212 5.20 -13.80 -5.02
C LEU A 212 5.97 -13.22 -6.21
N THR A 213 6.66 -12.10 -5.99
CA THR A 213 7.45 -11.41 -7.03
C THR A 213 8.62 -12.26 -7.49
N VAL A 214 9.42 -12.81 -6.57
CA VAL A 214 10.52 -13.71 -6.94
C VAL A 214 9.99 -14.96 -7.64
N SER A 215 8.94 -15.59 -7.11
CA SER A 215 8.34 -16.78 -7.73
C SER A 215 7.84 -16.51 -9.15
N CYS A 216 7.18 -15.38 -9.44
CA CYS A 216 6.70 -15.14 -10.80
C CYS A 216 7.81 -14.80 -11.79
N LEU A 217 8.93 -14.25 -11.33
CA LEU A 217 10.10 -13.97 -12.17
C LEU A 217 10.90 -15.24 -12.49
N LEU A 218 10.88 -16.22 -11.59
CA LEU A 218 11.55 -17.51 -11.77
C LEU A 218 10.66 -18.59 -12.42
N ALA A 219 9.36 -18.31 -12.58
CA ALA A 219 8.35 -19.31 -12.95
C ALA A 219 8.73 -20.10 -14.20
N ASP A 220 9.02 -19.42 -15.30
CA ASP A 220 9.34 -20.08 -16.57
C ASP A 220 10.71 -20.77 -16.51
N ARG A 221 11.73 -20.06 -16.00
CA ARG A 221 13.12 -20.55 -15.93
C ARG A 221 13.28 -21.82 -15.10
N MET A 222 12.56 -21.90 -13.98
CA MET A 222 12.62 -23.04 -13.07
C MET A 222 11.47 -24.04 -13.30
N SER A 223 10.61 -23.79 -14.28
CA SER A 223 9.40 -24.60 -14.55
C SER A 223 8.53 -24.79 -13.30
N LEU A 224 8.28 -23.69 -12.58
CA LEU A 224 7.53 -23.72 -11.32
C LEU A 224 6.06 -24.07 -11.55
N VAL A 225 5.53 -24.97 -10.73
CA VAL A 225 4.16 -25.44 -10.78
C VAL A 225 3.30 -24.69 -9.76
N ALA A 226 2.35 -23.91 -10.27
CA ALA A 226 1.32 -23.26 -9.46
C ALA A 226 0.22 -24.25 -9.04
N VAL A 227 -0.29 -24.07 -7.83
CA VAL A 227 -1.43 -24.79 -7.27
C VAL A 227 -2.43 -23.80 -6.69
N SER A 228 -3.62 -24.30 -6.32
CA SER A 228 -4.75 -23.47 -5.92
C SER A 228 -4.43 -22.44 -4.83
N GLY A 229 -5.02 -21.24 -4.98
CA GLY A 229 -4.88 -20.15 -4.02
C GLY A 229 -3.55 -19.38 -4.12
N GLY A 230 -2.95 -19.32 -5.32
CA GLY A 230 -1.72 -18.58 -5.61
C GLY A 230 -0.49 -19.18 -4.93
N LYS A 231 -0.48 -20.49 -4.75
CA LYS A 231 0.63 -21.23 -4.13
C LYS A 231 1.46 -21.91 -5.19
N LEU A 232 2.67 -22.29 -4.81
CA LEU A 232 3.47 -23.29 -5.52
C LEU A 232 3.29 -24.66 -4.88
N ASP A 233 3.44 -25.72 -5.66
CA ASP A 233 3.60 -27.06 -5.12
C ASP A 233 4.87 -27.18 -4.25
N ALA A 234 5.05 -28.32 -3.58
CA ALA A 234 6.15 -28.48 -2.63
C ALA A 234 7.53 -28.39 -3.30
N ALA A 235 7.70 -29.02 -4.46
CA ALA A 235 8.97 -29.05 -5.18
C ALA A 235 9.36 -27.65 -5.70
N SER A 236 8.45 -26.96 -6.35
CA SER A 236 8.63 -25.60 -6.86
C SER A 236 8.86 -24.61 -5.72
N ASN A 237 8.17 -24.79 -4.57
CA ASN A 237 8.42 -23.94 -3.41
C ASN A 237 9.80 -24.15 -2.80
N ALA A 238 10.30 -25.40 -2.77
CA ALA A 238 11.65 -25.72 -2.31
C ALA A 238 12.71 -25.10 -3.23
N GLN A 239 12.52 -25.20 -4.55
CA GLN A 239 13.37 -24.55 -5.55
C GLN A 239 13.47 -23.03 -5.34
N VAL A 240 12.34 -22.34 -5.14
CA VAL A 240 12.35 -20.90 -4.84
C VAL A 240 13.04 -20.60 -3.50
N SER A 241 12.86 -21.45 -2.49
CA SER A 241 13.53 -21.26 -1.19
C SER A 241 15.05 -21.36 -1.34
N ALA A 242 15.52 -22.36 -2.08
CA ALA A 242 16.95 -22.56 -2.37
C ALA A 242 17.50 -21.37 -3.16
N TRP A 243 16.83 -20.97 -4.24
CA TRP A 243 17.26 -19.84 -5.06
C TRP A 243 17.38 -18.53 -4.25
N ILE A 244 16.40 -18.23 -3.38
CA ILE A 244 16.48 -17.08 -2.48
C ILE A 244 17.69 -17.21 -1.54
N ALA A 245 17.95 -18.40 -1.00
CA ALA A 245 19.04 -18.63 -0.07
C ALA A 245 20.42 -18.47 -0.70
N ASP A 246 20.55 -18.86 -1.97
CA ASP A 246 21.81 -18.86 -2.70
C ASP A 246 22.16 -17.48 -3.26
N HIS A 247 21.19 -16.78 -3.85
CA HIS A 247 21.46 -15.57 -4.63
C HIS A 247 21.09 -14.25 -3.96
N LEU A 248 20.31 -14.30 -2.88
CA LEU A 248 19.84 -13.09 -2.22
C LEU A 248 20.47 -12.87 -0.84
N ARG A 249 20.45 -11.62 -0.41
CA ARG A 249 20.89 -11.17 0.92
C ARG A 249 19.90 -10.16 1.47
N VAL A 250 19.81 -10.06 2.79
CA VAL A 250 18.84 -9.18 3.46
C VAL A 250 19.52 -8.25 4.45
N VAL A 251 19.13 -6.99 4.43
CA VAL A 251 19.43 -6.01 5.49
C VAL A 251 18.16 -5.79 6.30
N ILE A 252 18.28 -5.69 7.62
CA ILE A 252 17.20 -5.27 8.50
C ILE A 252 17.49 -3.90 9.13
N ALA A 253 16.43 -3.12 9.31
CA ALA A 253 16.45 -1.86 10.01
C ALA A 253 15.27 -1.81 11.00
N PRO A 254 15.47 -2.26 12.25
CA PRO A 254 14.46 -2.22 13.31
C PRO A 254 13.95 -0.80 13.54
N PHE A 255 12.64 -0.66 13.71
CA PHE A 255 11.97 0.63 13.90
C PHE A 255 10.69 0.43 14.71
N ASP A 256 10.67 0.94 15.95
CA ASP A 256 9.65 0.60 16.94
C ASP A 256 8.35 1.38 16.80
N ASP A 257 8.38 2.57 16.17
CA ASP A 257 7.16 3.35 15.94
C ASP A 257 6.32 2.72 14.80
N ARG A 258 5.49 1.75 15.19
CA ARG A 258 4.59 1.04 14.29
C ARG A 258 3.53 1.93 13.65
N ASP A 259 3.20 3.06 14.27
CA ASP A 259 2.13 3.94 13.80
C ASP A 259 2.61 4.82 12.63
N SER A 260 3.88 5.23 12.63
CA SER A 260 4.51 5.95 11.52
C SER A 260 5.12 5.05 10.43
N LEU A 261 5.33 3.76 10.72
CA LEU A 261 6.06 2.85 9.82
C LEU A 261 5.52 2.79 8.37
N VAL A 262 4.20 2.91 8.14
CA VAL A 262 3.63 2.98 6.77
C VAL A 262 4.05 4.26 6.05
N LYS A 263 4.06 5.39 6.75
CA LYS A 263 4.45 6.69 6.19
C LYS A 263 5.95 6.70 5.89
N VAL A 264 6.74 6.17 6.81
CA VAL A 264 8.19 6.01 6.66
C VAL A 264 8.53 5.07 5.50
N GLU A 265 7.88 3.89 5.41
CA GLU A 265 8.05 2.95 4.30
C GLU A 265 7.83 3.64 2.96
N LYS A 266 6.72 4.37 2.81
CA LYS A 266 6.42 5.10 1.57
C LYS A 266 7.55 6.07 1.20
N SER A 267 8.04 6.86 2.16
CA SER A 267 9.11 7.83 1.92
C SER A 267 10.45 7.16 1.58
N VAL A 268 10.80 6.07 2.27
CA VAL A 268 12.02 5.31 2.00
C VAL A 268 11.97 4.62 0.64
N VAL A 269 10.86 3.96 0.30
CA VAL A 269 10.68 3.30 -1.00
C VAL A 269 10.73 4.32 -2.15
N LEU A 270 10.16 5.52 -1.97
CA LEU A 270 10.26 6.59 -2.97
C LEU A 270 11.70 7.07 -3.18
N GLN A 271 12.52 7.12 -2.12
CA GLN A 271 13.92 7.58 -2.22
C GLN A 271 14.84 6.50 -2.79
N LEU A 272 14.64 5.23 -2.42
CA LEU A 272 15.46 4.11 -2.90
C LEU A 272 15.03 3.60 -4.29
N ASP A 273 13.78 3.86 -4.69
CA ASP A 273 13.12 3.39 -5.91
C ASP A 273 13.47 1.94 -6.33
N PRO A 274 13.37 0.94 -5.43
CA PRO A 274 13.75 -0.43 -5.74
C PRO A 274 12.92 -0.98 -6.92
N PRO A 275 13.55 -1.70 -7.87
CA PRO A 275 12.94 -2.06 -9.15
C PRO A 275 11.80 -3.09 -9.00
N LEU A 276 11.83 -3.92 -7.95
CA LEU A 276 10.80 -4.95 -7.73
C LEU A 276 9.65 -4.48 -6.83
N ASN A 277 9.70 -3.24 -6.32
CA ASN A 277 8.55 -2.62 -5.67
C ASN A 277 7.58 -2.07 -6.73
N LEU A 278 6.30 -2.43 -6.58
CA LEU A 278 5.21 -1.87 -7.38
C LEU A 278 4.47 -0.75 -6.63
N GLU A 279 4.25 -0.96 -5.34
CA GLU A 279 3.59 0.03 -4.49
C GLU A 279 4.56 1.18 -4.18
N HIS A 280 4.03 2.39 -4.15
CA HIS A 280 4.76 3.65 -3.88
C HIS A 280 5.78 4.09 -4.94
N CYS A 281 6.10 3.25 -5.92
CA CYS A 281 7.00 3.62 -7.01
C CYS A 281 6.25 4.15 -8.24
N ALA A 282 6.94 4.94 -9.06
CA ALA A 282 6.41 5.40 -10.33
C ALA A 282 6.26 4.23 -11.33
N PRO A 283 5.25 4.25 -12.20
CA PRO A 283 5.10 3.26 -13.27
C PRO A 283 6.33 3.23 -14.18
N SER A 284 6.72 2.04 -14.60
CA SER A 284 7.75 1.81 -15.62
C SER A 284 7.36 0.61 -16.48
N GLN A 285 8.04 0.41 -17.61
CA GLN A 285 7.81 -0.78 -18.45
C GLN A 285 8.11 -2.06 -17.66
N ALA A 286 9.21 -2.09 -16.90
CA ALA A 286 9.56 -3.23 -16.05
C ALA A 286 8.51 -3.51 -14.97
N ARG A 287 7.98 -2.48 -14.29
CA ARG A 287 6.91 -2.65 -13.28
C ARG A 287 5.58 -3.09 -13.91
N THR A 288 5.31 -2.66 -15.13
CA THR A 288 4.15 -3.12 -15.91
C THR A 288 4.29 -4.61 -16.24
N ARG A 289 5.46 -5.02 -16.72
CA ARG A 289 5.79 -6.43 -16.98
C ARG A 289 5.69 -7.28 -15.70
N LEU A 290 6.26 -6.82 -14.61
CA LEU A 290 6.18 -7.50 -13.31
C LEU A 290 4.71 -7.64 -12.83
N THR A 291 3.88 -6.61 -13.03
CA THR A 291 2.45 -6.68 -12.72
C THR A 291 1.74 -7.79 -13.50
N GLN A 292 2.04 -7.91 -14.81
CA GLN A 292 1.50 -8.97 -15.66
C GLN A 292 1.95 -10.37 -15.18
N LEU A 293 3.24 -10.55 -14.91
CA LEU A 293 3.80 -11.81 -14.42
C LEU A 293 3.17 -12.25 -13.09
N ARG A 294 2.99 -11.31 -12.14
CA ARG A 294 2.28 -11.59 -10.88
C ARG A 294 0.82 -11.99 -11.08
N GLY A 295 0.18 -11.48 -12.15
CA GLY A 295 -1.18 -11.85 -12.53
C GLY A 295 -1.30 -13.29 -13.02
N ASN A 296 -0.28 -13.82 -13.69
CA ASN A 296 -0.28 -15.19 -14.21
C ASN A 296 -0.22 -16.22 -13.07
N LEU A 297 0.64 -16.02 -12.07
CA LEU A 297 0.80 -16.98 -10.96
C LEU A 297 -0.36 -16.96 -9.95
N ARG A 298 -1.23 -15.94 -10.01
CA ARG A 298 -2.42 -15.82 -9.15
C ARG A 298 -3.66 -16.49 -9.73
N ARG A 299 -3.66 -16.76 -11.04
CA ARG A 299 -4.73 -17.46 -11.74
C ARG A 299 -4.57 -18.96 -11.53
#